data_AF-A0A2P9HJX7-F1
#
_entry.id   AF-A0A2P9HJX7-F1
#
_cell.length_a   1.000
_cell.length_b   1.000
_cell.length_c   1.000
_cell.angle_alpha   90.00
_cell.angle_beta   90.00
_cell.angle_gamma   90.00
#
_symmetry.space_group_name_H-M   'P 1'
#
loop_
_entity.id
_entity.type
_entity.pdbx_description
1 polymer ?
#
loop_
_entity_poly.entity_id
_entity_poly.type
_entity_poly.pdbx_seq_one_letter_code
_entity_poly.pdbx_strand_id
1 'polypeptide(L)'
;MTCETCTELLNEALNLVVRARQMDAIDRRNNALKASKEPEKWEASGRFDDYVERHNIENEHAPMATKSGTLHLWVLDQYERDLHEWEGKARKHLMTVDHSGRAALRERE
;
A
#
# COMPACT_ATOMS: atom_id res chain seq x y z
N MET A 1 24.63 11.32 -11.26
CA MET A 1 23.98 12.28 -10.35
C MET A 1 22.67 11.63 -9.92
N THR A 2 22.56 11.20 -8.67
CA THR A 2 21.34 10.60 -8.11
C THR A 2 20.34 11.72 -7.82
N CYS A 3 19.11 11.60 -8.32
CA CYS A 3 18.04 12.54 -8.03
C CYS A 3 17.48 12.24 -6.63
N GLU A 4 17.88 13.02 -5.63
CA GLU A 4 17.47 12.83 -4.22
C GLU A 4 15.95 12.86 -4.06
N THR A 5 15.28 13.82 -4.71
CA THR A 5 13.81 13.93 -4.71
C THR A 5 13.13 12.70 -5.33
N CYS A 6 13.74 12.08 -6.34
CA CYS A 6 13.22 10.86 -6.94
C CYS A 6 13.35 9.68 -5.98
N THR A 7 14.44 9.59 -5.23
CA THR A 7 14.66 8.57 -4.19
C THR A 7 13.67 8.73 -3.03
N GLU A 8 13.43 9.97 -2.59
CA GLU A 8 12.42 10.26 -1.56
C GLU A 8 11.01 9.87 -2.01
N LEU A 9 10.59 10.29 -3.21
CA LEU A 9 9.28 9.94 -3.77
C LEU A 9 9.10 8.42 -3.94
N LEU A 10 10.16 7.71 -4.33
CA LEU A 10 10.11 6.25 -4.44
C LEU A 10 9.98 5.57 -3.08
N ASN A 11 10.71 6.04 -2.07
CA ASN A 11 10.58 5.54 -0.70
C ASN A 11 9.18 5.79 -0.12
N GLU A 12 8.63 6.99 -0.33
CA GLU A 12 7.25 7.32 0.06
C GLU A 12 6.24 6.38 -0.61
N ALA A 13 6.41 6.12 -1.91
CA ALA A 13 5.56 5.19 -2.66
C ALA A 13 5.64 3.76 -2.11
N LEU A 14 6.84 3.26 -1.82
CA LEU A 14 7.05 1.93 -1.25
C LEU A 14 6.39 1.81 0.13
N ASN A 15 6.50 2.84 0.97
CA ASN A 15 5.84 2.88 2.27
C ASN A 15 4.30 2.87 2.14
N LEU A 16 3.74 3.61 1.18
CA LEU A 16 2.31 3.56 0.86
C LEU A 16 1.88 2.14 0.43
N VAL A 17 2.64 1.48 -0.45
CA VAL A 17 2.34 0.11 -0.89
C VAL A 17 2.37 -0.89 0.28
N VAL A 18 3.34 -0.79 1.18
CA VAL A 18 3.41 -1.66 2.37
C VAL A 18 2.18 -1.45 3.26
N ARG A 19 1.79 -0.19 3.51
CA ARG A 19 0.58 0.12 4.29
C ARG A 19 -0.68 -0.42 3.63
N ALA A 20 -0.82 -0.31 2.31
CA ALA A 20 -1.95 -0.87 1.57
C ALA A 20 -2.04 -2.40 1.77
N ARG A 21 -0.91 -3.11 1.65
CA ARG A 21 -0.87 -4.58 1.87
C ARG A 21 -1.24 -4.98 3.30
N GLN A 22 -0.85 -4.19 4.30
CA GLN A 22 -1.23 -4.42 5.68
C GLN A 22 -2.74 -4.22 5.90
N MET A 23 -3.31 -3.18 5.28
CA MET A 23 -4.75 -2.95 5.32
C MET A 23 -5.52 -4.11 4.66
N ASP A 24 -5.05 -4.60 3.51
CA ASP A 24 -5.64 -5.78 2.86
C ASP A 24 -5.56 -7.02 3.74
N ALA A 25 -4.45 -7.23 4.47
CA ALA A 25 -4.31 -8.35 5.39
C ALA A 25 -5.32 -8.30 6.55
N ILE A 26 -5.56 -7.10 7.10
CA ILE A 26 -6.59 -6.88 8.14
C ILE A 26 -7.99 -7.16 7.59
N ASP A 27 -8.28 -6.66 6.39
CA ASP A 27 -9.57 -6.88 5.71
C ASP A 27 -9.82 -8.38 5.48
N ARG A 28 -8.82 -9.10 4.97
CA ARG A 28 -8.85 -10.55 4.79
C ARG A 28 -9.12 -11.29 6.09
N ARG A 29 -8.44 -10.88 7.18
CA ARG A 29 -8.66 -11.46 8.52
C ARG A 29 -10.13 -11.30 8.94
N ASN A 30 -10.66 -10.09 8.86
CA ASN A 30 -12.03 -9.79 9.25
C ASN A 30 -13.05 -10.58 8.41
N ASN A 31 -12.83 -10.65 7.09
CA ASN A 31 -13.70 -11.38 6.17
C ASN A 31 -13.69 -12.90 6.44
N ALA A 32 -12.51 -13.49 6.70
CA ALA A 32 -12.39 -14.89 7.04
C ALA A 32 -13.11 -15.24 8.35
N LEU A 33 -12.94 -14.41 9.39
CA LEU A 33 -13.63 -14.60 10.67
C LEU A 33 -15.15 -14.47 10.52
N LYS A 34 -15.62 -13.49 9.75
CA LYS A 34 -17.06 -13.30 9.47
C LYS A 34 -17.68 -14.47 8.71
N ALA A 35 -16.92 -15.10 7.81
CA ALA A 35 -17.37 -16.28 7.07
C ALA A 35 -17.29 -17.58 7.90
N SER A 36 -16.56 -17.59 9.01
CA SER A 36 -16.43 -18.76 9.88
C SER A 36 -17.70 -19.00 10.68
N LYS A 37 -18.04 -20.29 10.88
CA LYS A 37 -19.16 -20.70 11.74
C LYS A 37 -18.84 -20.57 13.23
N GLU A 38 -17.57 -20.66 13.61
CA GLU A 38 -17.10 -20.58 14.99
C GLU A 38 -15.84 -19.70 15.09
N PRO A 39 -15.95 -18.38 14.87
CA PRO A 39 -14.80 -17.47 14.79
C PRO A 39 -13.93 -17.46 16.06
N GLU A 40 -14.55 -17.44 17.24
CA GLU A 40 -13.84 -17.37 18.53
C GLU A 40 -12.98 -18.61 18.79
N LYS A 41 -13.48 -19.81 18.47
CA LYS A 41 -12.71 -21.06 18.60
C LYS A 41 -11.56 -21.10 17.60
N TRP A 42 -11.76 -20.52 16.41
CA TRP A 42 -10.75 -20.49 15.37
C TRP A 42 -9.60 -19.53 15.74
N GLU A 43 -9.90 -18.34 16.27
CA GLU A 43 -8.88 -17.45 16.83
C GLU A 43 -8.18 -18.09 18.05
N ALA A 44 -8.94 -18.66 18.98
CA ALA A 44 -8.38 -19.32 20.17
C ALA A 44 -7.50 -20.53 19.84
N SER A 45 -7.69 -21.15 18.68
CA SER A 45 -6.86 -22.26 18.22
C SER A 45 -5.42 -21.86 17.85
N GLY A 46 -5.16 -20.55 17.65
CA GLY A 46 -3.88 -20.02 17.19
C GLY A 46 -3.53 -20.35 15.73
N ARG A 47 -4.26 -21.26 15.09
CA ARG A 47 -4.03 -21.69 13.69
C ARG A 47 -4.55 -20.71 12.65
N PHE A 48 -5.26 -19.68 13.08
CA PHE A 48 -5.78 -18.65 12.19
C PHE A 48 -4.63 -17.86 11.55
N ASP A 49 -3.59 -17.56 12.33
CA ASP A 49 -2.42 -16.81 11.84
C ASP A 49 -1.65 -17.65 10.80
N ASP A 50 -1.47 -18.96 11.02
CA ASP A 50 -0.88 -19.88 10.04
C ASP A 50 -1.70 -19.94 8.74
N TYR A 51 -3.03 -19.94 8.85
CA TYR A 51 -3.93 -19.93 7.69
C TYR A 51 -3.81 -18.62 6.90
N VAL A 52 -3.79 -17.48 7.60
CA VAL A 52 -3.62 -16.16 6.97
C VAL A 52 -2.25 -16.05 6.32
N GLU A 53 -1.18 -16.52 6.96
CA GLU A 53 0.18 -16.52 6.40
C GLU A 53 0.26 -17.37 5.14
N ARG A 54 -0.23 -18.61 5.18
CA ARG A 54 -0.27 -19.49 3.99
C ARG A 54 -1.12 -18.90 2.87
N HIS A 55 -2.30 -18.36 3.21
CA HIS A 55 -3.19 -17.75 2.22
C HIS A 55 -2.58 -16.48 1.59
N ASN A 56 -1.85 -15.66 2.37
CA ASN A 56 -1.16 -14.49 1.87
C ASN A 56 0.00 -14.85 0.92
N ILE A 57 0.72 -15.94 1.19
CA ILE A 57 1.78 -16.45 0.30
C ILE A 57 1.18 -16.96 -1.02
N GLU A 58 0.08 -17.70 -0.94
CA GLU A 58 -0.55 -18.32 -2.11
C GLU A 58 -1.36 -17.32 -2.95
N ASN A 59 -1.87 -16.24 -2.34
CA ASN A 59 -2.79 -15.29 -2.97
C ASN A 59 -2.48 -13.82 -2.64
N GLU A 60 -1.20 -13.39 -2.70
CA GLU A 60 -0.77 -12.02 -2.37
C GLU A 60 -1.53 -10.93 -3.17
N HIS A 61 -1.98 -11.25 -4.38
CA HIS A 61 -2.62 -10.31 -5.30
C HIS A 61 -4.14 -10.45 -5.42
N ALA A 62 -4.76 -11.47 -4.82
CA ALA A 62 -6.19 -11.72 -5.00
C ALA A 62 -7.00 -10.92 -3.98
N PRO A 63 -7.88 -9.98 -4.41
CA PRO A 63 -8.78 -9.30 -3.49
C PRO A 63 -9.85 -10.28 -3.01
N MET A 64 -9.87 -10.61 -1.71
CA MET A 64 -11.02 -11.28 -1.09
C MET A 64 -12.08 -10.21 -0.77
N ALA A 65 -12.99 -10.02 -1.73
CA ALA A 65 -14.16 -9.13 -1.69
C ALA A 65 -13.88 -7.61 -1.76
N THR A 66 -14.80 -6.90 -2.42
CA THR A 66 -14.88 -5.44 -2.52
C THR A 66 -14.87 -4.77 -1.16
N LYS A 67 -13.77 -4.10 -0.78
CA LYS A 67 -13.64 -2.99 0.18
C LYS A 67 -14.72 -2.95 1.29
N SER A 68 -14.92 -4.06 2.01
CA SER A 68 -16.01 -4.21 2.97
C SER A 68 -15.69 -5.19 4.10
N GLY A 69 -14.44 -5.19 4.56
CA GLY A 69 -14.15 -5.31 5.98
C GLY A 69 -13.98 -3.89 6.53
N THR A 70 -14.54 -3.63 7.69
CA THR A 70 -14.47 -2.31 8.32
C THR A 70 -13.04 -2.06 8.81
N LEU A 71 -12.13 -1.70 7.91
CA LEU A 71 -10.94 -0.94 8.29
C LEU A 71 -11.44 0.25 9.11
N HIS A 72 -10.75 0.57 10.21
CA HIS A 72 -11.08 1.78 10.95
C HIS A 72 -11.03 2.94 9.97
N LEU A 73 -12.18 3.57 9.72
CA LEU A 73 -12.38 4.55 8.65
C LEU A 73 -11.30 5.64 8.64
N TRP A 74 -10.77 5.97 9.82
CA TRP A 74 -9.66 6.89 10.02
C TRP A 74 -8.33 6.43 9.38
N VAL A 75 -8.00 5.13 9.45
CA VAL A 75 -6.78 4.56 8.83
C VAL A 75 -6.87 4.63 7.31
N LEU A 76 -8.05 4.32 6.75
CA LEU A 76 -8.29 4.43 5.32
C LEU A 76 -8.25 5.90 4.86
N ASP A 77 -8.93 6.80 5.58
CA ASP A 77 -8.96 8.24 5.31
C ASP A 77 -7.55 8.87 5.42
N GLN A 78 -6.73 8.42 6.37
CA GLN A 78 -5.33 8.82 6.44
C GLN A 78 -4.52 8.30 5.25
N TYR A 79 -4.67 7.03 4.88
CA TYR A 79 -3.99 6.47 3.71
C TYR A 79 -4.36 7.21 2.42
N GLU A 80 -5.64 7.51 2.21
CA GLU A 80 -6.12 8.22 1.02
C GLU A 80 -5.58 9.66 0.96
N ARG A 81 -5.52 10.36 2.09
CA ARG A 81 -4.89 11.69 2.18
C ARG A 81 -3.40 11.64 1.85
N ASP A 82 -2.67 10.71 2.44
CA ASP A 82 -1.23 10.57 2.21
C ASP A 82 -0.93 10.18 0.75
N LEU A 83 -1.75 9.31 0.17
CA LEU A 83 -1.66 8.94 -1.24
C LEU A 83 -1.89 10.16 -2.15
N HIS A 84 -2.92 10.95 -1.87
CA HIS A 84 -3.22 12.14 -2.65
C HIS A 84 -2.11 13.19 -2.57
N GLU A 85 -1.54 13.39 -1.37
CA GLU A 85 -0.40 14.29 -1.18
C GLU A 85 0.82 13.81 -1.97
N TRP A 86 1.15 12.52 -1.89
CA TRP A 86 2.23 11.91 -2.65
C TRP A 86 2.03 12.06 -4.17
N GLU A 87 0.83 11.78 -4.67
CA GLU A 87 0.51 11.96 -6.11
C GLU A 87 0.73 13.40 -6.55
N GLY A 88 0.34 14.37 -5.72
CA GLY A 88 0.56 15.79 -5.97
C GLY A 88 2.06 16.13 -6.09
N LYS A 89 2.87 15.67 -5.13
CA LYS A 89 4.33 15.85 -5.14
C LYS A 89 4.97 15.18 -6.37
N ALA A 90 4.60 13.94 -6.65
CA ALA A 90 5.13 13.16 -7.76
C ALA A 90 4.80 13.80 -9.11
N ARG A 91 3.54 14.15 -9.36
CA ARG A 91 3.11 14.81 -10.61
C ARG A 91 3.81 16.15 -10.80
N LYS A 92 3.89 16.96 -9.76
CA LYS A 92 4.59 18.25 -9.82
C LYS A 92 6.05 18.05 -10.21
N HIS A 93 6.75 17.14 -9.52
CA HIS A 93 8.15 16.85 -9.81
C HIS A 93 8.35 16.39 -11.27
N LEU A 94 7.53 15.45 -11.74
CA LEU A 94 7.58 14.93 -13.10
C LEU A 94 7.29 15.99 -14.18
N MET A 95 6.46 16.99 -13.87
CA MET A 95 6.14 18.08 -14.80
C MET A 95 7.18 19.21 -14.76
N THR A 96 7.86 19.42 -13.64
CA THR A 96 8.84 20.50 -13.48
C THR A 96 10.26 20.14 -13.88
N VAL A 97 10.61 18.85 -13.79
CA VAL A 97 11.97 18.40 -14.09
C VAL A 97 12.03 17.92 -15.54
N ASP A 98 12.92 18.52 -16.32
CA ASP A 98 13.18 18.05 -17.68
C ASP A 98 13.95 16.72 -17.65
N HIS A 99 13.21 15.63 -17.75
CA HIS A 99 13.77 14.27 -17.76
C HIS A 99 14.51 13.93 -19.06
N SER A 100 14.50 14.81 -20.06
CA SER A 100 15.14 14.56 -21.37
C SER A 100 16.64 14.82 -21.40
N GLY A 101 17.26 15.18 -20.26
CA GLY A 101 18.69 15.50 -20.20
C GLY A 101 19.08 16.79 -20.93
N ARG A 102 18.12 17.54 -21.49
CA ARG A 102 18.36 18.79 -22.24
C ARG A 102 18.83 19.94 -21.36
N ALA A 103 18.43 19.99 -20.08
CA ALA A 103 18.93 20.97 -19.13
C ALA A 103 20.46 20.86 -18.94
N ALA A 104 21.00 19.63 -18.90
CA ALA A 104 22.44 19.39 -18.73
C ALA A 104 23.29 19.68 -19.99
N LEU A 105 22.66 19.86 -21.15
CA LEU A 105 23.33 20.24 -22.40
C LEU A 105 23.45 21.76 -22.56
N ARG A 106 22.54 22.55 -21.99
CA ARG A 106 22.58 24.02 -22.09
C ARG A 106 23.62 24.68 -21.18
N GLU A 107 24.07 24.01 -20.12
CA GLU A 107 25.10 24.54 -19.22
C GLU A 107 26.54 24.26 -19.71
N ARG A 108 26.71 23.60 -20.87
CA ARG A 108 28.02 23.29 -21.47
C ARG A 108 28.36 24.11 -22.72
N GLU A 109 27.49 25.05 -23.11
CA GLU A 109 27.71 26.04 -24.18
C GLU A 109 28.06 27.40 -23.57
#